data_AF-A0AAX6NF17-F1
#
_entry.id   AF-A0AAX6NF17-F1
#
_cell.length_a   1.000
_cell.length_b   1.000
_cell.length_c   1.000
_cell.angle_alpha   90.00
_cell.angle_beta   90.00
_cell.angle_gamma   90.00
#
_symmetry.space_group_name_H-M   'P 1'
#
loop_
_entity.id
_entity.type
_entity.pdbx_description
1 polymer ?
#
loop_
_entity_poly.entity_id
_entity_poly.type
_entity_poly.pdbx_seq_one_letter_code
_entity_poly.pdbx_strand_id
1 'polypeptide(L)' 'MNHNSKELSDFVKQQLEELKPYEDSPIKFPLGDYSFDFWALDAESVFPNSPDLQKTFNRLKKKKTKKAIKFQRKRRHFLV' A
#
# COMPACT_ATOMS: atom_id res chain seq x y z
N MET A 1 -40.76 -8.47 3.60
CA MET A 1 -39.62 -8.92 2.78
C MET A 1 -38.76 -7.69 2.48
N ASN A 2 -37.45 -7.75 2.78
CA ASN A 2 -36.56 -6.59 2.75
C ASN A 2 -36.19 -6.20 1.32
N HIS A 3 -36.56 -4.98 0.90
CA HIS A 3 -36.23 -4.43 -0.42
C HIS A 3 -34.75 -3.99 -0.55
N ASN A 4 -34.02 -3.81 0.56
CA ASN A 4 -32.66 -3.23 0.57
C ASN A 4 -31.55 -4.10 -0.05
N SER A 5 -31.70 -5.43 -0.10
CA SER A 5 -30.61 -6.30 -0.60
C SER A 5 -30.44 -6.22 -2.13
N LYS A 6 -31.50 -5.86 -2.85
CA LYS A 6 -31.50 -5.73 -4.30
C LYS A 6 -30.85 -4.42 -4.74
N GLU A 7 -31.16 -3.33 -4.05
CA GLU A 7 -30.59 -2.00 -4.31
C GLU A 7 -29.07 -1.94 -4.05
N LEU A 8 -28.60 -2.58 -2.97
CA LEU A 8 -27.17 -2.73 -2.71
C LEU A 8 -26.47 -3.54 -3.81
N SER A 9 -27.13 -4.56 -4.34
CA SER A 9 -26.58 -5.40 -5.41
C SER A 9 -26.43 -4.61 -6.72
N ASP A 10 -27.41 -3.78 -7.05
CA ASP A 10 -27.40 -3.01 -8.30
C ASP A 10 -26.43 -1.83 -8.21
N PHE A 11 -26.31 -1.20 -7.04
CA PHE A 11 -25.28 -0.18 -6.78
C PHE A 11 -23.86 -0.75 -6.95
N VAL A 12 -23.58 -1.91 -6.36
CA VAL A 12 -22.25 -2.55 -6.46
C VAL A 12 -21.93 -2.95 -7.91
N LYS A 13 -22.91 -3.44 -8.67
CA LYS A 13 -22.72 -3.75 -10.09
C LYS A 13 -22.39 -2.50 -10.91
N GLN A 14 -23.09 -1.40 -10.66
CA GLN A 14 -22.85 -0.14 -11.34
C GLN A 14 -21.43 0.40 -11.07
N GLN A 15 -20.99 0.36 -9.81
CA GLN A 15 -19.62 0.75 -9.43
C GLN A 15 -18.55 -0.14 -10.07
N LEU A 16 -18.81 -1.45 -10.21
CA LEU A 16 -17.90 -2.36 -10.90
C LEU A 16 -17.86 -2.10 -12.41
N GLU A 17 -18.98 -1.74 -13.04
CA GLU A 17 -19.01 -1.38 -14.46
C GLU A 17 -18.26 -0.09 -14.77
N GLU A 18 -18.32 0.90 -13.88
CA GLU A 18 -17.55 2.15 -13.97
C GLU A 18 -16.03 1.92 -13.89
N LEU A 19 -15.59 0.82 -13.27
CA LEU A 19 -14.17 0.49 -13.07
C LEU A 19 -13.59 -0.38 -14.20
N LYS A 20 -14.41 -1.10 -14.97
CA LYS A 20 -13.96 -1.93 -16.11
C LYS A 20 -13.04 -1.20 -17.11
N PRO A 21 -13.28 0.08 -17.48
CA PRO A 21 -12.40 0.79 -18.41
C PRO A 21 -10.96 0.99 -17.92
N TYR A 22 -10.71 0.81 -16.62
CA TYR A 22 -9.40 1.02 -16.00
C TYR A 22 -8.65 -0.30 -15.72
N GLU A 23 -9.22 -1.47 -16.03
CA GLU A 23 -8.60 -2.78 -15.77
C GLU A 23 -7.38 -3.06 -16.67
N ASP A 24 -7.42 -2.63 -17.93
CA ASP A 24 -6.41 -3.00 -18.94
C ASP A 24 -5.29 -1.97 -19.11
N SER A 25 -5.43 -0.79 -18.50
CA SER A 25 -4.43 0.28 -18.61
C SER A 25 -3.62 0.39 -17.32
N PRO A 26 -2.28 0.32 -17.37
CA PRO A 26 -1.48 0.59 -16.17
C PRO A 26 -1.78 2.01 -15.72
N ILE A 27 -2.41 2.12 -14.55
CA ILE A 27 -2.72 3.41 -13.92
C ILE A 27 -1.40 4.13 -13.73
N LYS A 28 -1.17 5.17 -14.53
CA LYS A 28 -0.05 6.09 -14.35
C LYS A 28 -0.37 6.94 -13.13
N PHE A 29 -0.02 6.44 -11.94
CA PHE A 29 0.02 7.27 -10.75
C PHE A 29 1.02 8.40 -11.02
N PRO A 30 0.59 9.67 -11.00
CA PRO A 30 1.51 10.80 -11.14
C PRO A 30 2.36 10.84 -9.88
N LEU A 31 3.50 10.14 -9.91
CA LEU A 31 4.56 10.34 -8.94
C LEU A 31 5.15 11.72 -9.25
N GLY A 32 4.83 12.74 -8.45
CA GLY A 32 5.44 14.06 -8.58
C GLY A 32 6.95 14.01 -8.36
N ASP A 33 7.63 15.16 -8.48
CA ASP A 33 9.09 15.29 -8.33
C ASP A 33 9.63 14.81 -6.96
N TYR A 34 8.74 14.64 -5.98
CA TYR A 34 9.05 14.10 -4.67
C TYR A 34 8.72 12.61 -4.62
N SER A 35 9.77 11.78 -4.54
CA SER A 35 9.62 10.37 -4.22
C SER A 35 9.11 10.23 -2.78
N PHE A 36 7.84 9.87 -2.62
CA PHE A 36 7.25 9.61 -1.32
C PHE A 36 7.85 8.34 -0.70
N ASP A 37 8.49 8.47 0.47
CA ASP A 37 8.98 7.32 1.24
C ASP A 37 7.90 6.77 2.18
N PHE A 38 7.13 5.82 1.66
CA PHE A 38 6.11 5.10 2.43
C PHE A 38 6.66 4.44 3.72
N TRP A 39 7.94 4.03 3.74
CA TRP A 39 8.53 3.38 4.90
C TRP A 39 8.97 4.36 5.98
N ALA A 40 9.01 5.67 5.70
CA ALA A 40 9.26 6.69 6.71
C ALA A 40 8.07 6.83 7.68
N LEU A 41 6.85 6.59 7.21
CA LEU A 41 5.62 6.77 7.99
C LEU A 41 5.47 5.81 9.18
N ASP A 42 4.63 6.23 10.13
CA ASP A 42 4.29 5.46 11.33
C ASP A 42 3.06 4.58 11.11
N ALA A 43 3.07 3.40 11.73
CA ALA A 43 2.02 2.41 11.55
C ALA A 43 0.62 2.93 11.93
N GLU A 44 0.54 3.70 13.02
CA GLU A 44 -0.71 4.32 13.51
C GLU A 44 -1.27 5.32 12.51
N SER A 45 -0.41 6.06 11.80
CA SER A 45 -0.85 7.01 10.77
C SER A 45 -1.34 6.31 9.49
N VAL A 46 -0.73 5.19 9.11
CA VAL A 46 -1.09 4.45 7.89
C VAL A 46 -2.34 3.57 8.11
N PHE A 47 -2.48 3.00 9.30
CA PHE A 47 -3.55 2.05 9.63
C PHE A 47 -4.20 2.38 11.00
N PRO A 48 -4.90 3.52 11.16
CA PRO A 48 -5.35 4.02 12.46
C PRO A 48 -6.27 3.06 13.22
N ASN A 49 -7.13 2.32 12.52
CA ASN A 49 -8.14 1.46 13.13
C ASN A 49 -7.85 -0.04 12.97
N SER A 50 -6.61 -0.43 12.63
CA SER A 50 -6.28 -1.83 12.36
C SER A 50 -4.98 -2.26 13.05
N PRO A 51 -5.03 -2.73 14.30
CA PRO A 51 -3.84 -3.12 15.06
C PRO A 51 -3.08 -4.30 14.41
N ASP A 52 -3.77 -5.22 13.75
CA ASP A 52 -3.14 -6.34 13.03
C ASP A 52 -2.32 -5.86 11.83
N LEU A 53 -2.83 -4.87 11.09
CA LEU A 53 -2.10 -4.25 9.98
C LEU A 53 -0.93 -3.40 10.48
N GLN A 54 -1.11 -2.66 11.59
CA GLN A 54 -0.01 -1.91 12.23
C GLN A 54 1.15 -2.84 12.63
N LYS A 55 0.85 -3.98 13.26
CA LYS A 55 1.84 -4.98 13.66
C LYS A 55 2.56 -5.57 12.44
N THR A 56 1.81 -5.87 11.39
CA THR A 56 2.34 -6.43 10.15
C THR A 56 3.24 -5.43 9.42
N PHE A 57 2.83 -4.15 9.35
CA PHE A 57 3.61 -3.06 8.79
C PHE A 57 4.95 -2.88 9.52
N ASN A 58 4.92 -2.80 10.85
CA ASN A 58 6.14 -2.65 11.66
C ASN A 58 7.12 -3.82 11.47
N ARG A 59 6.59 -5.05 11.37
CA ARG A 59 7.40 -6.24 11.08
C ARG A 59 8.07 -6.14 9.70
N LEU A 60 7.37 -5.65 8.69
CA LEU A 60 7.90 -5.48 7.33
C LEU A 60 8.91 -4.33 7.24
N LYS A 61 8.62 -3.17 7.84
CA LYS A 61 9.52 -2.01 7.96
C LYS A 61 10.87 -2.44 8.55
N LYS A 62 10.87 -3.18 9.66
CA LYS A 62 12.08 -3.73 10.29
C LYS A 62 12.87 -4.68 9.38
N LYS A 63 12.21 -5.48 8.55
CA LYS A 63 12.90 -6.37 7.59
C LYS A 63 13.57 -5.58 6.47
N LYS A 64 12.92 -4.53 5.96
CA LYS A 64 13.46 -3.68 4.89
C LYS A 64 14.68 -2.87 5.37
N THR A 65 14.59 -2.25 6.55
CA THR A 65 15.72 -1.48 7.12
C THR A 65 16.94 -2.36 7.43
N LYS A 66 16.73 -3.56 8.01
CA LYS A 66 17.83 -4.52 8.23
C LYS A 66 18.54 -4.93 6.94
N LYS A 67 17.80 -5.14 5.84
CA LYS A 67 18.39 -5.46 4.53
C LYS A 67 19.19 -4.28 3.98
N ALA A 68 18.66 -3.05 4.10
CA ALA A 68 19.35 -1.84 3.67
C ALA A 68 20.69 -1.65 4.41
N ILE A 69 20.71 -1.83 5.73
CA ILE A 69 21.93 -1.73 6.54
C ILE A 69 22.96 -2.80 6.14
N LYS A 70 22.52 -4.05 5.90
CA LYS A 70 23.41 -5.14 5.48
C LYS A 70 24.05 -4.84 4.12
N PHE A 71 23.30 -4.26 3.18
CA PHE A 71 23.81 -3.88 1.87
C PHE A 71 24.82 -2.73 1.96
N GLN A 72 24.54 -1.70 2.77
CA GLN A 72 25.48 -0.60 3.01
C GLN A 72 26.80 -1.06 3.63
N ARG A 73 26.74 -1.98 4.61
CA ARG A 73 27.96 -2.57 5.22
C ARG A 73 28.81 -3.34 4.21
N LYS A 74 28.19 -4.12 3.32
CA LYS A 74 28.91 -4.82 2.25
C LYS A 74 29.57 -3.86 1.25
N ARG A 75 28.90 -2.77 0.87
CA ARG A 75 29.50 -1.75 -0.03
C ARG A 75 30.69 -1.05 0.60
N ARG A 76 30.62 -0.70 1.90
CA ARG A 76 31.73 -0.05 2.60
C ARG A 76 32.97 -0.94 2.69
N HIS A 77 32.79 -2.26 2.88
CA HIS A 77 33.90 -3.21 2.87
C HIS A 77 34.58 -3.36 1.50
N PHE A 78 33.92 -2.99 0.41
CA PHE A 78 34.48 -3.06 -0.95
C PHE A 78 35.13 -1.74 -1.41
N LEU A 79 34.98 -0.67 -0.62
CA LEU A 79 35.50 0.67 -0.91
C LEU A 79 36.72 1.04 -0.03
N VAL A 80 37.14 0.11 0.83
CA VAL A 80 38.39 0.13 1.61
C VAL A 80 39.25 -1.01 1.11
#